data_AF-A0A2W6D0W5-F1
#
_entry.id   AF-A0A2W6D0W5-F1
#
_cell.length_a   1.000
_cell.length_b   1.000
_cell.length_c   1.000
_cell.angle_alpha   90.00
_cell.angle_beta   90.00
_cell.angle_gamma   90.00
#
_symmetry.space_group_name_H-M   'P 1'
#
loop_
_entity.id
_entity.type
_entity.pdbx_description
1 polymer ?
#
loop_
_entity_poly.entity_id
_entity_poly.type
_entity_poly.pdbx_seq_one_letter_code
_entity_poly.pdbx_strand_id
1 'polypeptide(L)'
;MTSSADAAIIPITLTVNGRIGLTLWAPPWEDGEGEEWQGFLGDGAKILLYPNTRELAEFVASGEENDLSDHPGWGYVLKLTPDQLRPDGEDAYNLDQVYEWAAGEPDPVHVSSLANVVDMVAKIADCCDDGALRRLVEDTPAYEELVDEDVSYQGKEGRKRWSELGDTIADSWERAIARVESWLSWQGDFSDTDLEAETVWDRVGAEPIEIVLPDATYLTVRAEVTRDAEGDEIDVVFLGVEDTVAVFADVAGLAHYCRTAEEHELHKLEWWSELEDVEDDEVFAPGLDASYDLRRPSAAGAELLRELADFCGLEGDTALLDEDVDKNTDKDDWNNLVTEVETCLQPQD
;
A
#
# COMPACT_ATOMS: atom_id res chain seq x y z
N MET A 1 -0.65 -16.19 4.82
CA MET A 1 0.62 -15.97 5.53
C MET A 1 1.74 -16.07 4.52
N THR A 2 2.60 -15.07 4.51
CA THR A 2 3.65 -14.92 3.50
C THR A 2 4.88 -15.69 3.94
N SER A 3 5.49 -16.44 3.02
CA SER A 3 6.71 -17.18 3.31
C SER A 3 7.88 -16.21 3.55
N SER A 4 8.88 -16.58 4.34
CA SER A 4 10.10 -15.76 4.54
C SER A 4 10.79 -15.31 3.24
N ALA A 5 10.57 -15.98 2.11
CA ALA A 5 11.15 -15.60 0.81
C ALA A 5 10.41 -14.42 0.15
N ASP A 6 9.16 -14.17 0.54
CA ASP A 6 8.28 -13.14 -0.02
C ASP A 6 7.88 -12.10 1.06
N ALA A 7 8.49 -12.16 2.25
CA ALA A 7 8.19 -11.29 3.38
C ALA A 7 8.56 -9.83 3.07
N ALA A 8 7.55 -8.95 3.07
CA ALA A 8 7.68 -7.54 2.76
C ALA A 8 7.96 -6.70 4.01
N ILE A 9 8.62 -5.57 3.81
CA ILE A 9 8.66 -4.45 4.76
C ILE A 9 8.07 -3.27 4.01
N ILE A 10 6.99 -2.69 4.54
CA ILE A 10 6.25 -1.61 3.92
C ILE A 10 6.37 -0.33 4.76
N PRO A 11 6.43 0.85 4.13
CA PRO A 11 6.44 2.13 4.83
C PRO A 11 5.00 2.48 5.19
N ILE A 12 4.75 2.90 6.43
CA ILE A 12 3.41 3.27 6.89
C ILE A 12 3.44 4.64 7.57
N THR A 13 2.33 5.36 7.56
CA THR A 13 2.15 6.51 8.44
C THR A 13 1.25 6.18 9.62
N LEU A 14 1.61 6.72 10.79
CA LEU A 14 0.75 6.74 11.97
C LEU A 14 0.41 8.20 12.30
N THR A 15 -0.87 8.53 12.34
CA THR A 15 -1.35 9.83 12.85
C THR A 15 -1.95 9.66 14.23
N VAL A 16 -1.36 10.33 15.22
CA VAL A 16 -1.75 10.25 16.63
C VAL A 16 -1.67 11.64 17.26
N ASN A 17 -2.76 12.09 17.88
CA ASN A 17 -2.86 13.38 18.57
C ASN A 17 -2.45 14.58 17.71
N GLY A 18 -2.82 14.57 16.42
CA GLY A 18 -2.54 15.63 15.45
C GLY A 18 -1.09 15.68 14.97
N ARG A 19 -0.33 14.61 15.19
CA ARG A 19 1.02 14.44 14.65
C ARG A 19 1.07 13.20 13.76
N ILE A 20 1.55 13.37 12.54
CA ILE A 20 1.83 12.29 11.60
C ILE A 20 3.31 11.91 11.66
N GLY A 21 3.61 10.62 11.54
CA GLY A 21 4.98 10.13 11.47
C GLY A 21 5.11 8.88 10.62
N LEU A 22 6.23 8.80 9.93
CA LEU A 22 6.60 7.73 9.02
C LEU A 22 7.41 6.66 9.74
N THR A 23 7.07 5.39 9.55
CA THR A 23 7.82 4.24 10.06
C THR A 23 7.79 3.09 9.05
N LEU A 24 8.43 1.96 9.39
CA LEU A 24 8.33 0.73 8.60
C LEU A 24 7.59 -0.33 9.41
N TRP A 25 6.78 -1.13 8.72
CA TRP A 25 6.07 -2.28 9.26
C TRP A 25 6.37 -3.51 8.42
N ALA A 26 6.63 -4.63 9.10
CA ALA A 26 6.72 -5.95 8.51
C ALA A 26 5.45 -6.73 8.89
N PRO A 27 4.51 -6.94 7.95
CA PRO A 27 3.32 -7.75 8.17
C PRO A 27 3.69 -9.20 8.55
N PRO A 28 2.74 -9.98 9.11
CA PRO A 28 3.03 -11.33 9.56
C PRO A 28 3.71 -12.23 8.52
N TRP A 29 4.86 -12.82 8.89
CA TRP A 29 5.62 -13.77 8.08
C TRP A 29 6.01 -15.01 8.88
N GLU A 30 6.19 -16.13 8.18
CA GLU A 30 6.72 -17.37 8.79
C GLU A 30 8.21 -17.54 8.45
N ASP A 31 9.01 -17.90 9.46
CA ASP A 31 10.41 -18.25 9.24
C ASP A 31 10.60 -19.69 8.72
N GLY A 32 11.86 -20.09 8.49
CA GLY A 32 12.18 -21.43 7.99
C GLY A 32 11.85 -22.58 8.95
N GLU A 33 11.54 -22.30 10.21
CA GLU A 33 11.12 -23.26 11.23
C GLU A 33 9.60 -23.26 11.47
N GLY A 34 8.87 -22.34 10.82
CA GLY A 34 7.42 -22.17 10.95
C GLY A 34 7.00 -21.35 12.17
N GLU A 35 7.91 -20.55 12.74
CA GLU A 35 7.56 -19.55 13.75
C GLU A 35 7.03 -18.29 13.06
N GLU A 36 5.90 -17.77 13.56
CA GLU A 36 5.26 -16.56 13.07
C GLU A 36 5.88 -15.33 13.71
N TRP A 37 6.18 -14.34 12.87
CA TRP A 37 6.80 -13.09 13.26
C TRP A 37 6.07 -11.91 12.63
N GLN A 38 6.15 -10.74 13.26
CA GLN A 38 5.74 -9.44 12.73
C GLN A 38 6.55 -8.37 13.49
N GLY A 39 6.70 -7.17 12.93
CA GLY A 39 7.47 -6.14 13.62
C GLY A 39 7.36 -4.76 13.01
N PHE A 40 7.76 -3.76 13.79
CA PHE A 40 7.90 -2.38 13.33
C PHE A 40 9.36 -1.96 13.40
N LEU A 41 9.71 -0.90 12.68
CA LEU A 41 10.99 -0.24 12.89
C LEU A 41 11.05 0.31 14.32
N GLY A 42 11.92 -0.29 15.13
CA GLY A 42 12.06 0.04 16.55
C GLY A 42 13.48 -0.12 17.10
N ASP A 43 13.69 0.40 18.30
CA ASP A 43 14.96 0.33 19.04
C ASP A 43 14.97 -0.77 20.14
N GLY A 44 14.05 -1.74 20.05
CA GLY A 44 13.81 -2.76 21.07
C GLY A 44 12.94 -2.29 22.25
N ALA A 45 12.56 -1.01 22.30
CA ALA A 45 11.69 -0.46 23.34
C ALA A 45 10.57 0.44 22.81
N LYS A 46 10.77 1.06 21.65
CA LYS A 46 9.83 1.99 21.01
C LYS A 46 9.81 1.81 19.51
N ILE A 47 8.65 2.09 18.92
CA ILE A 47 8.49 2.28 17.48
C ILE A 47 9.05 3.66 17.13
N LEU A 48 9.98 3.71 16.19
CA LEU A 48 10.60 4.95 15.74
C LEU A 48 9.76 5.57 14.63
N LEU A 49 9.44 6.86 14.74
CA LEU A 49 8.74 7.61 13.69
C LEU A 49 9.55 8.82 13.25
N TYR A 50 9.59 9.05 11.96
CA TYR A 50 10.32 10.14 11.31
C TYR A 50 9.36 11.14 10.65
N PRO A 51 9.76 12.40 10.47
CA PRO A 51 8.89 13.45 9.94
C PRO A 51 8.74 13.41 8.42
N ASN A 52 9.65 12.76 7.71
CA ASN A 52 9.67 12.69 6.25
C ASN A 52 10.53 11.50 5.78
N THR A 53 10.44 11.18 4.50
CA THR A 53 11.15 10.04 3.89
C THR A 53 12.67 10.19 3.92
N ARG A 54 13.19 11.42 3.84
CA ARG A 54 14.63 11.70 3.88
C ARG A 54 15.24 11.31 5.22
N GLU A 55 14.62 11.70 6.34
CA GLU A 55 15.12 11.36 7.66
C GLU A 55 15.01 9.86 7.95
N LEU A 56 13.95 9.19 7.47
CA LEU A 56 13.88 7.73 7.53
C LEU A 56 14.99 7.07 6.70
N ALA A 57 15.22 7.54 5.46
CA ALA A 57 16.27 7.03 4.60
C ALA A 57 17.66 7.23 5.20
N GLU A 58 17.91 8.37 5.86
CA GLU A 58 19.15 8.64 6.58
C GLU A 58 19.37 7.65 7.74
N PHE A 59 18.30 7.33 8.49
CA PHE A 59 18.36 6.30 9.52
C PHE A 59 18.69 4.92 8.92
N VAL A 60 17.97 4.50 7.88
CA VAL A 60 18.19 3.21 7.20
C VAL A 60 19.64 3.13 6.69
N ALA A 61 20.13 4.18 6.04
CA ALA A 61 21.47 4.25 5.48
C ALA A 61 22.59 4.30 6.55
N SER A 62 22.27 4.71 7.79
CA SER A 62 23.22 4.72 8.90
C SER A 62 23.69 3.31 9.28
N GLY A 63 22.87 2.29 9.00
CA GLY A 63 23.11 0.91 9.39
C GLY A 63 23.00 0.66 10.89
N GLU A 64 22.32 1.55 11.62
CA GLU A 64 22.00 1.35 13.04
C GLU A 64 21.12 0.10 13.22
N GLU A 65 21.49 -0.74 14.19
CA GLU A 65 20.76 -1.96 14.52
C GLU A 65 19.38 -1.60 15.08
N ASN A 66 18.36 -2.31 14.60
CA ASN A 66 16.95 -2.06 14.90
C ASN A 66 16.17 -3.38 14.84
N ASP A 67 14.91 -3.35 15.28
CA ASP A 67 14.06 -4.55 15.40
C ASP A 67 13.79 -5.27 14.06
N LEU A 68 13.98 -4.61 12.91
CA LEU A 68 13.85 -5.21 11.58
C LEU A 68 15.18 -5.65 10.97
N SER A 69 16.32 -5.47 11.65
CA SER A 69 17.65 -5.75 11.06
C SER A 69 17.87 -7.21 10.67
N ASP A 70 17.23 -8.14 11.37
CA ASP A 70 17.30 -9.58 11.08
C ASP A 70 16.21 -10.04 10.09
N HIS A 71 15.31 -9.15 9.66
CA HIS A 71 14.24 -9.48 8.73
C HIS A 71 14.81 -9.87 7.35
N PRO A 72 14.31 -10.94 6.69
CA PRO A 72 14.79 -11.37 5.38
C PRO A 72 14.77 -10.27 4.29
N GLY A 73 13.76 -9.40 4.35
CA GLY A 73 13.58 -8.25 3.45
C GLY A 73 14.42 -7.00 3.79
N TRP A 74 15.12 -6.95 4.92
CA TRP A 74 15.87 -5.75 5.34
C TRP A 74 16.95 -5.33 4.33
N GLY A 75 17.61 -6.31 3.70
CA GLY A 75 18.61 -6.05 2.66
C GLY A 75 18.07 -5.37 1.41
N TYR A 76 16.76 -5.42 1.17
CA TYR A 76 16.09 -4.67 0.12
C TYR A 76 15.81 -3.23 0.58
N VAL A 77 15.29 -3.05 1.80
CA VAL A 77 15.06 -1.72 2.42
C VAL A 77 16.31 -0.85 2.42
N LEU A 78 17.48 -1.43 2.69
CA LEU A 78 18.78 -0.74 2.66
C LEU A 78 19.16 -0.14 1.29
N LYS A 79 18.45 -0.49 0.21
CA LYS A 79 18.72 -0.02 -1.16
C LYS A 79 17.69 0.99 -1.66
N LEU A 80 16.63 1.22 -0.91
CA LEU A 80 15.54 2.11 -1.32
C LEU A 80 15.99 3.56 -1.32
N THR A 81 15.43 4.33 -2.24
CA THR A 81 15.57 5.79 -2.24
C THR A 81 14.53 6.42 -1.31
N PRO A 82 14.71 7.70 -0.91
CA PRO A 82 13.72 8.37 -0.07
C PRO A 82 12.30 8.33 -0.65
N ASP A 83 12.12 8.57 -1.95
CA ASP A 83 10.78 8.59 -2.55
C ASP A 83 10.08 7.22 -2.49
N GLN A 84 10.84 6.12 -2.62
CA GLN A 84 10.31 4.75 -2.43
C GLN A 84 9.90 4.43 -0.99
N LEU A 85 10.33 5.23 -0.01
CA LEU A 85 9.92 5.09 1.40
C LEU A 85 8.66 5.89 1.73
N ARG A 86 8.04 6.53 0.74
CA ARG A 86 6.74 7.20 0.93
C ARG A 86 5.63 6.14 0.95
N PRO A 87 4.77 6.11 1.99
CA PRO A 87 3.59 5.27 2.01
C PRO A 87 2.58 5.72 0.97
N ASP A 88 1.81 4.77 0.46
CA ASP A 88 0.59 5.04 -0.29
C ASP A 88 -0.54 5.55 0.65
N GLY A 89 -1.74 5.75 0.08
CA GLY A 89 -2.91 6.16 0.83
C GLY A 89 -3.52 5.06 1.71
N GLU A 90 -3.31 3.78 1.39
CA GLU A 90 -3.88 2.63 2.09
C GLU A 90 -3.07 2.26 3.34
N ASP A 91 -1.76 2.53 3.32
CA ASP A 91 -0.79 2.38 4.41
C ASP A 91 -0.74 3.60 5.35
N ALA A 92 -1.79 4.43 5.33
CA ALA A 92 -1.98 5.58 6.20
C ALA A 92 -2.96 5.31 7.34
N TYR A 93 -2.45 5.04 8.53
CA TYR A 93 -3.26 4.71 9.71
C TYR A 93 -3.49 5.94 10.59
N ASN A 94 -4.66 6.56 10.43
CA ASN A 94 -5.05 7.73 11.20
C ASN A 94 -5.92 7.38 12.41
N LEU A 95 -5.29 7.32 13.60
CA LEU A 95 -5.97 6.98 14.85
C LEU A 95 -6.90 8.10 15.33
N ASP A 96 -6.71 9.34 14.86
CA ASP A 96 -7.54 10.48 15.23
C ASP A 96 -8.83 10.55 14.40
N GLN A 97 -8.80 10.11 13.13
CA GLN A 97 -9.93 10.12 12.18
C GLN A 97 -11.03 9.12 12.55
N VAL A 98 -10.72 8.13 13.40
CA VAL A 98 -11.62 7.06 13.86
C VAL A 98 -12.97 7.57 14.37
N TYR A 99 -13.00 8.71 15.08
CA TYR A 99 -14.24 9.30 15.57
C TYR A 99 -15.14 9.82 14.45
N GLU A 100 -14.55 10.32 13.37
CA GLU A 100 -15.29 10.80 12.21
C GLU A 100 -15.93 9.65 11.45
N TRP A 101 -15.14 8.61 11.12
CA TRP A 101 -15.64 7.43 10.43
C TRP A 101 -16.75 6.74 11.23
N ALA A 102 -16.54 6.51 12.53
CA ALA A 102 -17.52 5.87 13.39
C ALA A 102 -18.83 6.69 13.57
N ALA A 103 -18.77 8.01 13.41
CA ALA A 103 -19.94 8.88 13.43
C ALA A 103 -20.64 9.01 12.06
N GLY A 104 -19.94 8.65 10.98
CA GLY A 104 -20.41 8.67 9.61
C GLY A 104 -21.39 7.53 9.27
N GLU A 105 -21.84 7.50 8.02
CA GLU A 105 -22.60 6.36 7.51
C GLU A 105 -21.67 5.15 7.31
N PRO A 106 -22.15 3.90 7.51
CA PRO A 106 -21.35 2.70 7.27
C PRO A 106 -21.24 2.40 5.77
N ASP A 107 -20.69 3.34 5.00
CA ASP A 107 -20.26 3.09 3.64
C ASP A 107 -18.96 2.25 3.62
N PRO A 108 -18.61 1.63 2.48
CA PRO A 108 -17.46 0.74 2.39
C PRO A 108 -16.15 1.40 2.85
N VAL A 109 -15.93 2.68 2.55
CA VAL A 109 -14.71 3.42 2.88
C VAL A 109 -14.58 3.62 4.38
N HIS A 110 -15.64 4.08 5.04
CA HIS A 110 -15.63 4.24 6.50
C HIS A 110 -15.44 2.92 7.24
N VAL A 111 -16.08 1.84 6.76
CA VAL A 111 -15.97 0.51 7.37
C VAL A 111 -14.54 -0.02 7.24
N SER A 112 -13.97 -0.01 6.03
CA SER A 112 -12.61 -0.51 5.79
C SER A 112 -11.55 0.33 6.53
N SER A 113 -11.63 1.65 6.45
CA SER A 113 -10.65 2.54 7.12
C SER A 113 -10.64 2.35 8.63
N LEU A 114 -11.83 2.23 9.23
CA LEU A 114 -11.95 1.99 10.67
C LEU A 114 -11.44 0.60 11.05
N ALA A 115 -11.73 -0.44 10.25
CA ALA A 115 -11.23 -1.79 10.46
C ALA A 115 -9.70 -1.84 10.40
N ASN A 116 -9.09 -1.23 9.38
CA ASN A 116 -7.64 -1.17 9.18
C ASN A 116 -6.94 -0.53 10.37
N VAL A 117 -7.46 0.59 10.89
CA VAL A 117 -6.87 1.25 12.06
C VAL A 117 -7.04 0.43 13.34
N VAL A 118 -8.18 -0.23 13.53
CA VAL A 118 -8.39 -1.12 14.69
C VAL A 118 -7.46 -2.34 14.65
N ASP A 119 -7.30 -2.97 13.48
CA ASP A 119 -6.35 -4.08 13.30
C ASP A 119 -4.91 -3.63 13.53
N MET A 120 -4.50 -2.47 12.99
CA MET A 120 -3.17 -1.91 13.21
C MET A 120 -2.87 -1.67 14.69
N VAL A 121 -3.84 -1.17 15.47
CA VAL A 121 -3.70 -1.04 16.93
C VAL A 121 -3.50 -2.40 17.61
N ALA A 122 -4.14 -3.47 17.12
CA ALA A 122 -3.90 -4.82 17.60
C ALA A 122 -2.47 -5.28 17.27
N LYS A 123 -1.98 -5.04 16.04
CA LYS A 123 -0.59 -5.37 15.65
C LYS A 123 0.44 -4.64 16.51
N ILE A 124 0.22 -3.36 16.81
CA ILE A 124 1.08 -2.59 17.72
C ILE A 124 1.06 -3.20 19.12
N ALA A 125 -0.11 -3.57 19.63
CA ALA A 125 -0.24 -4.22 20.94
C ALA A 125 0.53 -5.53 21.02
N ASP A 126 0.51 -6.29 19.92
CA ASP A 126 1.20 -7.57 19.79
C ASP A 126 2.70 -7.41 19.74
N CYS A 127 3.20 -6.56 18.83
CA CYS A 127 4.63 -6.30 18.66
C CYS A 127 5.28 -5.67 19.91
N CYS A 128 4.53 -4.85 20.66
CA CYS A 128 5.04 -4.18 21.85
C CYS A 128 4.80 -4.96 23.16
N ASP A 129 4.26 -6.19 23.09
CA ASP A 129 3.87 -6.99 24.25
C ASP A 129 2.95 -6.25 25.25
N ASP A 130 2.12 -5.30 24.78
CA ASP A 130 1.21 -4.53 25.63
C ASP A 130 -0.06 -5.33 25.92
N GLY A 131 0.02 -6.22 26.91
CA GLY A 131 -1.10 -7.06 27.32
C GLY A 131 -2.33 -6.30 27.88
N ALA A 132 -2.28 -4.98 28.05
CA ALA A 132 -3.45 -4.19 28.42
C ALA A 132 -4.08 -3.47 27.22
N LEU A 133 -3.28 -3.07 26.22
CA LEU A 133 -3.82 -2.68 24.91
C LEU A 133 -4.46 -3.89 24.21
N ARG A 134 -3.75 -5.03 24.21
CA ARG A 134 -4.25 -6.29 23.63
C ARG A 134 -5.60 -6.68 24.20
N ARG A 135 -5.73 -6.72 25.54
CA ARG A 135 -7.03 -6.98 26.20
C ARG A 135 -8.10 -5.95 25.86
N LEU A 136 -7.75 -4.67 25.72
CA LEU A 136 -8.71 -3.65 25.34
C LEU A 136 -9.31 -3.96 23.96
N VAL A 137 -8.48 -4.40 23.01
CA VAL A 137 -8.93 -4.75 21.67
C VAL A 137 -9.69 -6.09 21.68
N GLU A 138 -9.07 -7.15 22.20
CA GLU A 138 -9.61 -8.52 22.22
C GLU A 138 -10.89 -8.67 23.06
N ASP A 139 -11.00 -7.98 24.21
CA ASP A 139 -12.20 -8.07 25.06
C ASP A 139 -13.36 -7.19 24.56
N THR A 140 -13.24 -6.56 23.37
CA THR A 140 -14.24 -5.70 22.78
C THR A 140 -14.85 -6.35 21.53
N PRO A 141 -16.01 -7.04 21.64
CA PRO A 141 -16.61 -7.77 20.52
C PRO A 141 -16.93 -6.93 19.30
N ALA A 142 -17.22 -5.64 19.48
CA ALA A 142 -17.50 -4.74 18.35
C ALA A 142 -16.26 -4.50 17.47
N TYR A 143 -15.04 -4.61 18.03
CA TYR A 143 -13.81 -4.51 17.26
C TYR A 143 -13.52 -5.80 16.50
N GLU A 144 -13.77 -6.95 17.11
CA GLU A 144 -13.70 -8.26 16.44
C GLU A 144 -14.68 -8.32 15.26
N GLU A 145 -15.95 -7.93 15.46
CA GLU A 145 -16.95 -7.87 14.40
C GLU A 145 -16.64 -6.83 13.30
N LEU A 146 -15.81 -5.83 13.58
CA LEU A 146 -15.43 -4.83 12.59
C LEU A 146 -14.34 -5.34 11.64
N VAL A 147 -13.39 -6.11 12.17
CA VAL A 147 -12.27 -6.69 11.39
C VAL A 147 -12.71 -7.96 10.64
N ASP A 148 -13.84 -8.56 11.02
CA ASP A 148 -14.44 -9.69 10.32
C ASP A 148 -15.16 -9.25 9.02
N GLU A 149 -14.59 -9.63 7.87
CA GLU A 149 -15.10 -9.31 6.52
C GLU A 149 -16.51 -9.86 6.24
N ASP A 150 -16.94 -10.91 6.96
CA ASP A 150 -18.28 -11.49 6.78
C ASP A 150 -19.39 -10.61 7.41
N VAL A 151 -19.02 -9.58 8.18
CA VAL A 151 -19.97 -8.74 8.91
C VAL A 151 -20.46 -7.57 8.04
N SER A 152 -21.76 -7.60 7.74
CA SER A 152 -22.42 -6.48 7.06
C SER A 152 -22.97 -5.44 8.03
N TYR A 153 -22.67 -4.16 7.75
CA TYR A 153 -23.24 -2.99 8.41
C TYR A 153 -24.45 -2.39 7.66
N GLN A 154 -24.91 -3.06 6.62
CA GLN A 154 -26.05 -2.61 5.83
C GLN A 154 -27.41 -2.98 6.44
N GLY A 155 -28.45 -2.28 6.00
CA GLY A 155 -29.81 -2.51 6.46
C GLY A 155 -30.06 -2.08 7.91
N LYS A 156 -31.21 -2.48 8.48
CA LYS A 156 -31.64 -2.01 9.80
C LYS A 156 -30.79 -2.55 10.94
N GLU A 157 -30.42 -3.83 10.87
CA GLU A 157 -29.64 -4.50 11.92
C GLU A 157 -28.17 -4.08 11.85
N GLY A 158 -27.59 -4.00 10.65
CA GLY A 158 -26.23 -3.49 10.45
C GLY A 158 -26.05 -2.05 10.94
N ARG A 159 -26.99 -1.15 10.63
CA ARG A 159 -26.96 0.23 11.17
C ARG A 159 -27.07 0.30 12.69
N LYS A 160 -27.77 -0.65 13.32
CA LYS A 160 -27.83 -0.74 14.78
C LYS A 160 -26.46 -1.14 15.35
N ARG A 161 -25.82 -2.14 14.73
CA ARG A 161 -24.45 -2.56 15.08
C ARG A 161 -23.44 -1.43 14.89
N TRP A 162 -23.50 -0.71 13.78
CA TRP A 162 -22.62 0.45 13.53
C TRP A 162 -22.77 1.53 14.61
N SER A 163 -24.01 1.84 15.01
CA SER A 163 -24.25 2.77 16.12
C SER A 163 -23.66 2.26 17.45
N GLU A 164 -23.74 0.96 17.72
CA GLU A 164 -23.17 0.36 18.93
C GLU A 164 -21.62 0.35 18.88
N LEU A 165 -21.03 0.17 17.70
CA LEU A 165 -19.60 0.33 17.46
C LEU A 165 -19.16 1.79 17.72
N GLY A 166 -19.91 2.78 17.23
CA GLY A 166 -19.64 4.20 17.47
C GLY A 166 -19.65 4.56 18.96
N ASP A 167 -20.64 4.06 19.72
CA ASP A 167 -20.68 4.22 21.18
C ASP A 167 -19.46 3.56 21.85
N THR A 168 -19.06 2.38 21.37
CA THR A 168 -17.88 1.66 21.87
C THR A 168 -16.60 2.45 21.63
N ILE A 169 -16.36 2.92 20.40
CA ILE A 169 -15.23 3.77 20.03
C ILE A 169 -15.16 5.01 20.94
N ALA A 170 -16.28 5.71 21.14
CA ALA A 170 -16.33 6.88 22.00
C ALA A 170 -15.89 6.59 23.45
N ASP A 171 -16.20 5.39 23.97
CA ASP A 171 -15.90 4.99 25.34
C ASP A 171 -14.47 4.42 25.54
N SER A 172 -13.89 3.77 24.54
CA SER A 172 -12.61 3.06 24.68
C SER A 172 -11.43 3.63 23.93
N TRP A 173 -11.64 4.34 22.81
CA TRP A 173 -10.57 4.62 21.86
C TRP A 173 -9.47 5.55 22.40
N GLU A 174 -9.81 6.54 23.22
CA GLU A 174 -8.84 7.44 23.87
C GLU A 174 -7.81 6.65 24.70
N ARG A 175 -8.23 5.55 25.34
CA ARG A 175 -7.32 4.69 26.11
C ARG A 175 -6.41 3.87 25.21
N ALA A 176 -6.87 3.52 24.01
CA ALA A 176 -6.05 2.85 23.00
C ALA A 176 -4.99 3.82 22.46
N ILE A 177 -5.39 5.02 22.05
CA ILE A 177 -4.50 6.11 21.62
C ILE A 177 -3.39 6.36 22.65
N ALA A 178 -3.76 6.58 23.92
CA ALA A 178 -2.78 6.87 24.98
C ALA A 178 -1.77 5.72 25.20
N ARG A 179 -2.17 4.47 24.92
CA ARG A 179 -1.25 3.32 25.00
C ARG A 179 -0.36 3.22 23.79
N VAL A 180 -0.91 3.35 22.59
CA VAL A 180 -0.15 3.39 21.34
C VAL A 180 0.91 4.50 21.43
N GLU A 181 0.50 5.72 21.77
CA GLU A 181 1.39 6.87 21.93
C GLU A 181 2.55 6.58 22.91
N SER A 182 2.29 5.80 23.96
CA SER A 182 3.33 5.44 24.93
C SER A 182 4.44 4.56 24.33
N TRP A 183 4.19 3.88 23.21
CA TRP A 183 5.15 3.06 22.45
C TRP A 183 5.84 3.82 21.32
N LEU A 184 5.38 5.02 20.98
CA LEU A 184 5.93 5.82 19.89
C LEU A 184 7.11 6.67 20.37
N SER A 185 8.16 6.74 19.55
CA SER A 185 9.34 7.58 19.76
C SER A 185 9.59 8.41 18.51
N TRP A 186 9.12 9.66 18.56
CA TRP A 186 9.21 10.59 17.45
C TRP A 186 10.61 11.18 17.30
N GLN A 187 11.27 10.87 16.19
CA GLN A 187 12.66 11.25 15.87
C GLN A 187 12.73 12.49 14.98
N GLY A 188 13.67 13.40 15.22
CA GLY A 188 13.91 14.53 14.32
C GLY A 188 12.98 15.73 14.51
N ASP A 189 12.89 16.59 13.49
CA ASP A 189 12.17 17.86 13.51
C ASP A 189 10.88 17.80 12.66
N PHE A 190 9.74 17.71 13.34
CA PHE A 190 8.42 17.60 12.69
C PHE A 190 7.83 18.95 12.27
N SER A 191 8.61 20.03 12.31
CA SER A 191 8.17 21.31 11.74
C SER A 191 8.22 21.34 10.21
N ASP A 192 8.89 20.36 9.58
CA ASP A 192 9.05 20.21 8.13
C ASP A 192 8.61 18.80 7.69
N THR A 193 7.39 18.41 8.08
CA THR A 193 6.75 17.18 7.58
C THR A 193 6.14 17.42 6.21
N ASP A 194 6.35 16.47 5.29
CA ASP A 194 5.79 16.45 3.94
C ASP A 194 4.86 15.24 3.72
N LEU A 195 4.49 14.54 4.80
CA LEU A 195 3.71 13.31 4.74
C LEU A 195 2.23 13.55 4.43
N GLU A 196 1.69 14.71 4.79
CA GLU A 196 0.32 15.13 4.40
C GLU A 196 0.30 15.88 3.06
N ALA A 197 1.47 16.10 2.45
CA ALA A 197 1.55 16.86 1.20
C ALA A 197 1.14 15.96 0.02
N GLU A 198 0.10 16.40 -0.68
CA GLU A 198 -0.33 15.83 -1.95
C GLU A 198 0.81 15.84 -2.97
N THR A 199 1.16 14.66 -3.48
CA THR A 199 2.20 14.46 -4.48
C THR A 199 1.75 14.94 -5.86
N VAL A 200 2.68 14.99 -6.83
CA VAL A 200 2.29 15.28 -8.22
C VAL A 200 1.42 14.15 -8.79
N TRP A 201 1.69 12.90 -8.41
CA TRP A 201 0.95 11.72 -8.85
C TRP A 201 -0.47 11.68 -8.29
N ASP A 202 -0.66 12.07 -7.03
CA ASP A 202 -1.98 12.22 -6.41
C ASP A 202 -2.85 13.21 -7.21
N ARG A 203 -2.27 14.35 -7.64
CA ARG A 203 -2.96 15.34 -8.47
C ARG A 203 -3.25 14.84 -9.88
N VAL A 204 -2.29 14.13 -10.47
CA VAL A 204 -2.43 13.55 -11.82
C VAL A 204 -3.50 12.47 -11.83
N GLY A 205 -3.69 11.74 -10.73
CA GLY A 205 -4.56 10.57 -10.65
C GLY A 205 -3.96 9.36 -11.38
N ALA A 206 -2.64 9.19 -11.27
CA ALA A 206 -1.89 8.10 -11.88
C ALA A 206 -0.68 7.76 -11.00
N GLU A 207 -0.08 6.59 -11.18
CA GLU A 207 1.03 6.10 -10.36
C GLU A 207 2.08 5.35 -11.22
N PRO A 208 3.38 5.56 -10.98
CA PRO A 208 4.42 4.68 -11.52
C PRO A 208 4.36 3.30 -10.87
N ILE A 209 4.46 2.25 -11.69
CA ILE A 209 4.50 0.85 -11.22
C ILE A 209 5.73 0.11 -11.72
N GLU A 210 6.18 -0.90 -10.96
CA GLU A 210 7.22 -1.86 -11.37
C GLU A 210 6.59 -3.22 -11.69
N ILE A 211 6.96 -3.80 -12.84
CA ILE A 211 6.55 -5.13 -13.28
C ILE A 211 7.79 -6.02 -13.34
N VAL A 212 7.86 -7.03 -12.46
CA VAL A 212 8.98 -7.97 -12.42
C VAL A 212 8.61 -9.26 -13.13
N LEU A 213 9.26 -9.50 -14.27
CA LEU A 213 9.10 -10.67 -15.12
C LEU A 213 10.27 -11.66 -14.91
N PRO A 214 10.21 -12.88 -15.49
CA PRO A 214 11.31 -13.84 -15.38
C PRO A 214 12.65 -13.35 -15.94
N ASP A 215 12.61 -12.61 -17.06
CA ASP A 215 13.80 -12.20 -17.82
C ASP A 215 14.02 -10.68 -17.86
N ALA A 216 13.11 -9.88 -17.29
CA ALA A 216 13.16 -8.42 -17.29
C ALA A 216 12.45 -7.80 -16.08
N THR A 217 12.81 -6.57 -15.75
CA THR A 217 12.03 -5.70 -14.86
C THR A 217 11.72 -4.44 -15.64
N TYR A 218 10.45 -4.03 -15.62
CA TYR A 218 9.95 -2.90 -16.38
C TYR A 218 9.24 -1.89 -15.49
N LEU A 219 9.35 -0.63 -15.85
CA LEU A 219 8.61 0.47 -15.26
C LEU A 219 7.57 0.99 -16.25
N THR A 220 6.40 1.39 -15.77
CA THR A 220 5.35 2.08 -16.54
C THR A 220 4.50 2.95 -15.61
N VAL A 221 3.43 3.57 -16.12
CA VAL A 221 2.45 4.30 -15.31
C VAL A 221 1.07 3.67 -15.49
N ARG A 222 0.36 3.47 -14.38
CA ARG A 222 -1.03 3.01 -14.29
C ARG A 222 -1.91 4.19 -13.85
N ALA A 223 -3.15 4.25 -14.31
CA ALA A 223 -4.12 5.23 -13.85
C ALA A 223 -5.54 4.66 -13.84
N GLU A 224 -6.32 5.04 -12.83
CA GLU A 224 -7.75 4.76 -12.76
C GLU A 224 -8.54 5.94 -13.31
N VAL A 225 -9.34 5.71 -14.35
CA VAL A 225 -10.05 6.76 -15.06
C VAL A 225 -11.54 6.47 -15.09
N THR A 226 -12.33 7.42 -14.60
CA THR A 226 -13.79 7.37 -14.70
C THR A 226 -14.23 7.62 -16.15
N ARG A 227 -14.93 6.66 -16.77
CA ARG A 227 -15.36 6.80 -18.18
C ARG A 227 -16.72 7.46 -18.38
N ASP A 228 -17.59 7.46 -17.37
CA ASP A 228 -18.90 8.10 -17.45
C ASP A 228 -18.99 9.36 -16.58
N ALA A 229 -19.94 10.22 -16.93
CA ALA A 229 -20.19 11.47 -16.18
C ALA A 229 -20.91 11.22 -14.84
N GLU A 230 -21.33 9.98 -14.58
CA GLU A 230 -22.09 9.58 -13.40
C GLU A 230 -21.18 9.05 -12.28
N GLY A 231 -19.94 8.66 -12.60
CA GLY A 231 -18.93 8.19 -11.64
C GLY A 231 -18.91 6.68 -11.44
N ASP A 232 -19.69 5.92 -12.21
CA ASP A 232 -20.06 4.56 -11.85
C ASP A 232 -19.19 3.48 -12.52
N GLU A 233 -18.41 3.84 -13.55
CA GLU A 233 -17.50 2.94 -14.26
C GLU A 233 -16.06 3.50 -14.24
N ILE A 234 -15.17 2.76 -13.57
CA ILE A 234 -13.73 3.02 -13.50
C ILE A 234 -13.03 2.04 -14.44
N ASP A 235 -12.23 2.57 -15.36
CA ASP A 235 -11.34 1.78 -16.20
C ASP A 235 -9.90 2.01 -15.77
N VAL A 236 -9.10 0.95 -15.77
CA VAL A 236 -7.65 1.05 -15.60
C VAL A 236 -7.01 1.26 -16.97
N VAL A 237 -6.15 2.27 -17.07
CA VAL A 237 -5.38 2.58 -18.28
C VAL A 237 -3.90 2.67 -17.95
N PHE A 238 -3.06 2.37 -18.94
CA PHE A 238 -1.60 2.40 -18.79
C PHE A 238 -0.97 3.43 -19.71
N LEU A 239 0.27 3.81 -19.39
CA LEU A 239 1.11 4.60 -20.28
C LEU A 239 1.35 3.83 -21.57
N GLY A 240 0.83 4.34 -22.68
CA GLY A 240 0.91 3.64 -23.96
C GLY A 240 -0.15 4.10 -24.96
N VAL A 241 -0.23 3.39 -26.08
CA VAL A 241 -1.11 3.71 -27.21
C VAL A 241 -1.97 2.50 -27.54
N GLU A 242 -3.28 2.73 -27.66
CA GLU A 242 -4.25 1.68 -28.00
C GLU A 242 -4.12 0.46 -27.07
N ASP A 243 -3.70 -0.68 -27.62
CA ASP A 243 -3.58 -1.99 -26.96
C ASP A 243 -2.15 -2.30 -26.50
N THR A 244 -1.30 -1.27 -26.38
CA THR A 244 0.14 -1.44 -26.08
C THR A 244 0.57 -0.57 -24.91
N VAL A 245 1.39 -1.13 -24.04
CA VAL A 245 1.93 -0.47 -22.85
C VAL A 245 3.38 -0.09 -23.09
N ALA A 246 3.70 1.20 -23.00
CA ALA A 246 5.08 1.68 -23.02
C ALA A 246 5.77 1.29 -21.71
N VAL A 247 6.90 0.59 -21.82
CA VAL A 247 7.70 0.14 -20.67
C VAL A 247 9.15 0.59 -20.75
N PHE A 248 9.77 0.80 -19.59
CA PHE A 248 11.11 1.36 -19.46
C PHE A 248 11.98 0.48 -18.57
N ALA A 249 13.29 0.45 -18.83
CA ALA A 249 14.23 -0.32 -18.02
C ALA A 249 14.77 0.46 -16.80
N ASP A 250 14.59 1.78 -16.78
CA ASP A 250 15.05 2.65 -15.71
C ASP A 250 14.17 3.90 -15.53
N VAL A 251 14.26 4.49 -14.35
CA VAL A 251 13.46 5.64 -13.91
C VAL A 251 13.73 6.87 -14.79
N ALA A 252 14.97 7.06 -15.24
CA ALA A 252 15.32 8.20 -16.08
C ALA A 252 14.62 8.15 -17.45
N GLY A 253 14.52 6.96 -18.05
CA GLY A 253 13.78 6.74 -19.29
C GLY A 253 12.28 7.02 -19.12
N LEU A 254 11.69 6.49 -18.05
CA LEU A 254 10.28 6.73 -17.71
C LEU A 254 10.01 8.23 -17.51
N ALA A 255 10.81 8.88 -16.66
CA ALA A 255 10.69 10.30 -16.35
C ALA A 255 10.84 11.17 -17.61
N HIS A 256 11.80 10.85 -18.48
CA HIS A 256 11.96 11.56 -19.75
C HIS A 256 10.72 11.44 -20.63
N TYR A 257 10.15 10.25 -20.75
CA TYR A 257 8.96 10.02 -21.56
C TYR A 257 7.75 10.77 -21.00
N CYS A 258 7.47 10.63 -19.71
CA CYS A 258 6.34 11.32 -19.06
C CYS A 258 6.39 12.85 -19.23
N ARG A 259 7.59 13.44 -19.26
CA ARG A 259 7.79 14.88 -19.47
C ARG A 259 7.65 15.36 -20.92
N THR A 260 7.72 14.46 -21.91
CA THR A 260 7.94 14.89 -23.30
C THR A 260 7.03 14.23 -24.33
N ALA A 261 6.48 13.06 -24.04
CA ALA A 261 5.57 12.38 -24.93
C ALA A 261 4.16 12.97 -24.82
N GLU A 262 3.54 13.22 -25.97
CA GLU A 262 2.15 13.71 -26.06
C GLU A 262 1.20 12.65 -26.64
N GLU A 263 1.75 11.64 -27.32
CA GLU A 263 0.99 10.62 -28.06
C GLU A 263 0.82 9.35 -27.21
N HIS A 264 0.02 9.42 -26.14
CA HIS A 264 -0.37 8.27 -25.32
C HIS A 264 -1.68 8.52 -24.56
N GLU A 265 -2.28 7.47 -24.00
CA GLU A 265 -3.60 7.55 -23.33
C GLU A 265 -3.60 8.48 -22.11
N LEU A 266 -2.56 8.42 -21.27
CA LEU A 266 -2.48 9.21 -20.03
C LEU A 266 -2.29 10.73 -20.23
N HIS A 267 -1.89 11.19 -21.42
CA HIS A 267 -1.73 12.62 -21.70
C HIS A 267 -3.08 13.38 -21.66
N LYS A 268 -4.19 12.65 -21.64
CA LYS A 268 -5.55 13.21 -21.54
C LYS A 268 -5.96 13.54 -20.10
N LEU A 269 -5.21 13.08 -19.10
CA LEU A 269 -5.48 13.38 -17.69
C LEU A 269 -5.33 14.89 -17.43
N GLU A 270 -6.22 15.46 -16.61
CA GLU A 270 -6.35 16.91 -16.41
C GLU A 270 -5.03 17.58 -16.00
N TRP A 271 -4.24 16.89 -15.18
CA TRP A 271 -3.02 17.42 -14.58
C TRP A 271 -1.72 16.78 -15.12
N TRP A 272 -1.78 15.99 -16.19
CA TRP A 272 -0.59 15.30 -16.73
C TRP A 272 0.58 16.25 -17.04
N SER A 273 0.27 17.44 -17.56
CA SER A 273 1.29 18.45 -17.93
C SER A 273 2.14 18.95 -16.75
N GLU A 274 1.68 18.77 -15.50
CA GLU A 274 2.48 19.13 -14.31
C GLU A 274 3.77 18.31 -14.22
N LEU A 275 3.81 17.11 -14.83
CA LEU A 275 5.00 16.26 -14.85
C LEU A 275 6.16 16.91 -15.60
N GLU A 276 5.89 17.79 -16.58
CA GLU A 276 6.91 18.52 -17.36
C GLU A 276 7.86 19.34 -16.47
N ASP A 277 7.33 19.88 -15.36
CA ASP A 277 8.06 20.76 -14.44
C ASP A 277 8.77 20.00 -13.29
N VAL A 278 8.59 18.68 -13.19
CA VAL A 278 9.22 17.86 -12.16
C VAL A 278 10.67 17.60 -12.52
N GLU A 279 11.62 18.30 -11.90
CA GLU A 279 13.06 18.14 -12.21
C GLU A 279 13.69 16.87 -11.64
N ASP A 280 13.16 16.35 -10.53
CA ASP A 280 13.71 15.17 -9.86
C ASP A 280 13.16 13.88 -10.49
N ASP A 281 14.04 13.03 -10.99
CA ASP A 281 13.66 11.76 -11.62
C ASP A 281 13.14 10.75 -10.58
N GLU A 282 13.58 10.84 -9.32
CA GLU A 282 13.18 9.88 -8.27
C GLU A 282 11.68 9.93 -7.95
N VAL A 283 11.01 11.05 -8.26
CA VAL A 283 9.55 11.17 -8.18
C VAL A 283 8.83 10.17 -9.09
N PHE A 284 9.48 9.69 -10.15
CA PHE A 284 8.93 8.70 -11.09
C PHE A 284 9.26 7.25 -10.68
N ALA A 285 9.97 7.02 -9.58
CA ALA A 285 10.20 5.69 -9.05
C ALA A 285 8.90 5.12 -8.46
N PRO A 286 8.56 3.84 -8.73
CA PRO A 286 7.42 3.19 -8.09
C PRO A 286 7.57 3.12 -6.56
N GLY A 287 6.44 3.24 -5.87
CA GLY A 287 6.31 2.90 -4.46
C GLY A 287 6.61 1.42 -4.18
N LEU A 288 6.72 1.07 -2.90
CA LEU A 288 7.03 -0.31 -2.47
C LEU A 288 5.87 -1.28 -2.73
N ASP A 289 4.66 -0.78 -2.53
CA ASP A 289 3.36 -1.38 -2.80
C ASP A 289 3.05 -1.47 -4.31
N ALA A 290 3.57 -0.52 -5.10
CA ALA A 290 3.42 -0.45 -6.56
C ALA A 290 4.38 -1.37 -7.35
N SER A 291 4.89 -2.45 -6.72
CA SER A 291 5.82 -3.41 -7.33
C SER A 291 5.22 -4.80 -7.43
N TYR A 292 4.98 -5.26 -8.66
CA TYR A 292 4.27 -6.50 -8.95
C TYR A 292 5.23 -7.58 -9.46
N ASP A 293 5.49 -8.59 -8.61
CA ASP A 293 6.30 -9.76 -8.99
C ASP A 293 5.47 -10.83 -9.69
N LEU A 294 5.56 -10.87 -11.02
CA LEU A 294 4.84 -11.81 -11.86
C LEU A 294 5.59 -13.13 -12.09
N ARG A 295 6.73 -13.37 -11.44
CA ARG A 295 7.49 -14.64 -11.56
C ARG A 295 6.77 -15.79 -10.88
N ARG A 296 5.80 -15.51 -10.01
CA ARG A 296 4.95 -16.48 -9.31
C ARG A 296 3.52 -15.93 -9.17
N PRO A 297 2.52 -16.81 -9.07
CA PRO A 297 1.15 -16.40 -8.74
C PRO A 297 1.11 -15.64 -7.42
N SER A 298 0.42 -14.50 -7.44
CA SER A 298 0.08 -13.68 -6.28
C SER A 298 -1.27 -12.99 -6.52
N ALA A 299 -2.00 -12.63 -5.46
CA ALA A 299 -3.25 -11.86 -5.60
C ALA A 299 -3.03 -10.53 -6.33
N ALA A 300 -2.04 -9.72 -5.90
CA ALA A 300 -1.70 -8.45 -6.54
C ALA A 300 -1.24 -8.63 -8.00
N GLY A 301 -0.43 -9.66 -8.28
CA GLY A 301 -0.03 -9.95 -9.66
C GLY A 301 -1.21 -10.40 -10.54
N ALA A 302 -2.19 -11.11 -9.98
CA ALA A 302 -3.39 -11.53 -10.69
C ALA A 302 -4.32 -10.36 -10.99
N GLU A 303 -4.43 -9.40 -10.09
CA GLU A 303 -5.12 -8.14 -10.33
C GLU A 303 -4.46 -7.37 -11.49
N LEU A 304 -3.15 -7.11 -11.39
CA LEU A 304 -2.42 -6.42 -12.46
C LEU A 304 -2.52 -7.15 -13.82
N LEU A 305 -2.42 -8.48 -13.84
CA LEU A 305 -2.55 -9.25 -15.08
C LEU A 305 -3.93 -9.09 -15.74
N ARG A 306 -5.02 -8.96 -14.95
CA ARG A 306 -6.35 -8.68 -15.50
C ARG A 306 -6.40 -7.29 -16.11
N GLU A 307 -5.90 -6.29 -15.38
CA GLU A 307 -5.89 -4.90 -15.84
C GLU A 307 -5.10 -4.75 -17.15
N LEU A 308 -3.91 -5.36 -17.22
CA LEU A 308 -3.10 -5.38 -18.43
C LEU A 308 -3.79 -6.13 -19.57
N ALA A 309 -4.42 -7.28 -19.29
CA ALA A 309 -5.15 -8.03 -20.31
C ALA A 309 -6.35 -7.25 -20.87
N ASP A 310 -7.12 -6.60 -20.00
CA ASP A 310 -8.27 -5.79 -20.38
C ASP A 310 -7.84 -4.56 -21.18
N PHE A 311 -6.79 -3.86 -20.73
CA PHE A 311 -6.23 -2.71 -21.45
C PHE A 311 -5.67 -3.11 -22.83
N CYS A 312 -4.90 -4.19 -22.89
CA CYS A 312 -4.32 -4.70 -24.14
C CYS A 312 -5.32 -5.46 -25.02
N GLY A 313 -6.59 -5.60 -24.60
CA GLY A 313 -7.62 -6.32 -25.36
C GLY A 313 -7.28 -7.78 -25.62
N LEU A 314 -6.58 -8.43 -24.69
CA LEU A 314 -6.14 -9.82 -24.80
C LEU A 314 -7.33 -10.76 -24.58
N GLU A 315 -7.37 -11.86 -25.34
CA GLU A 315 -8.43 -12.89 -25.25
C GLU A 315 -8.09 -14.00 -24.23
N GLY A 316 -7.03 -13.80 -23.44
CA GLY A 316 -6.57 -14.73 -22.40
C GLY A 316 -7.69 -15.12 -21.43
N ASP A 317 -7.61 -16.33 -20.88
CA ASP A 317 -8.60 -16.85 -19.92
C ASP A 317 -8.36 -16.21 -18.54
N THR A 318 -8.72 -14.93 -18.40
CA THR A 318 -8.61 -14.17 -17.15
C THR A 318 -9.49 -14.75 -16.03
N ALA A 319 -10.43 -15.65 -16.34
CA ALA A 319 -11.17 -16.41 -15.35
C ALA A 319 -10.28 -17.35 -14.51
N LEU A 320 -9.06 -17.65 -14.96
CA LEU A 320 -8.06 -18.39 -14.19
C LEU A 320 -7.42 -17.58 -13.07
N LEU A 321 -7.65 -16.26 -13.06
CA LEU A 321 -7.15 -15.34 -12.06
C LEU A 321 -8.15 -15.18 -10.89
N ASP A 322 -9.37 -15.73 -10.99
CA ASP A 322 -10.40 -15.65 -9.95
C ASP A 322 -10.03 -16.46 -8.68
N GLU A 323 -10.63 -16.05 -7.54
CA GLU A 323 -10.52 -16.60 -6.15
C GLU A 323 -9.37 -17.60 -5.83
N ASP A 324 -8.60 -17.30 -4.77
CA ASP A 324 -7.54 -18.18 -4.23
C ASP A 324 -6.39 -18.49 -5.22
N VAL A 325 -5.95 -17.49 -5.99
CA VAL A 325 -4.84 -17.60 -6.98
C VAL A 325 -3.61 -18.30 -6.40
N ASP A 326 -3.19 -17.89 -5.21
CA ASP A 326 -1.98 -18.41 -4.54
C ASP A 326 -2.06 -19.91 -4.22
N LYS A 327 -3.26 -20.48 -4.19
CA LYS A 327 -3.50 -21.89 -3.82
C LYS A 327 -3.88 -22.76 -5.02
N ASN A 328 -4.54 -22.20 -6.03
CA ASN A 328 -5.22 -22.97 -7.06
C ASN A 328 -4.74 -22.71 -8.50
N THR A 329 -3.98 -21.64 -8.75
CA THR A 329 -3.54 -21.34 -10.12
C THR A 329 -2.37 -22.25 -10.53
N ASP A 330 -2.56 -22.99 -11.62
CA ASP A 330 -1.51 -23.81 -12.20
C ASP A 330 -0.37 -22.94 -12.73
N LYS A 331 0.88 -23.33 -12.45
CA LYS A 331 2.05 -22.52 -12.82
C LYS A 331 2.21 -22.37 -14.32
N ASP A 332 1.84 -23.37 -15.12
CA ASP A 332 1.93 -23.28 -16.57
C ASP A 332 0.88 -22.31 -17.11
N ASP A 333 -0.33 -22.32 -16.54
CA ASP A 333 -1.40 -21.38 -16.88
C ASP A 333 -1.02 -19.93 -16.53
N TRP A 334 -0.46 -19.70 -15.34
CA TRP A 334 0.09 -18.39 -14.95
C TRP A 334 1.16 -17.90 -15.94
N ASN A 335 2.14 -18.74 -16.26
CA ASN A 335 3.21 -18.36 -17.18
C ASN A 335 2.68 -18.08 -18.59
N ASN A 336 1.63 -18.77 -19.03
CA ASN A 336 1.00 -18.51 -20.33
C ASN A 336 0.36 -17.12 -20.36
N LEU A 337 -0.36 -16.73 -19.31
CA LEU A 337 -0.95 -15.39 -19.18
C LEU A 337 0.13 -14.30 -19.13
N VAL A 338 1.18 -14.51 -18.31
CA VAL A 338 2.33 -13.58 -18.27
C VAL A 338 2.96 -13.42 -19.66
N THR A 339 3.16 -14.54 -20.38
CA THR A 339 3.70 -14.51 -21.75
C THR A 339 2.79 -13.77 -22.73
N GLU A 340 1.48 -13.87 -22.56
CA GLU A 340 0.50 -13.17 -23.40
C GLU A 340 0.55 -11.65 -23.14
N VAL A 341 0.55 -11.23 -21.88
CA VAL A 341 0.71 -9.83 -21.48
C VAL A 341 2.05 -9.24 -21.95
N GLU A 342 3.14 -10.01 -21.87
CA GLU A 342 4.45 -9.58 -22.39
C GLU A 342 4.40 -9.19 -23.87
N THR A 343 3.44 -9.69 -24.66
CA THR A 343 3.31 -9.33 -26.08
C THR A 343 2.84 -7.90 -26.33
N CYS A 344 2.15 -7.29 -25.36
CA CYS A 344 1.70 -5.89 -25.47
C CYS A 344 2.63 -4.89 -24.77
N LEU A 345 3.64 -5.36 -24.04
CA LEU A 345 4.67 -4.49 -23.45
C LEU A 345 5.67 -4.05 -24.54
N GLN A 346 5.80 -2.74 -24.73
CA GLN A 346 6.67 -2.11 -25.73
C GLN A 346 7.81 -1.35 -25.05
N PRO A 347 9.02 -1.93 -24.98
CA PRO A 347 10.20 -1.25 -24.49
C PRO A 347 10.47 0.03 -25.28
N GLN A 348 10.66 1.13 -24.56
CA GLN A 348 11.08 2.42 -25.11
C GLN A 348 12.58 2.59 -24.79
N ASP A 349 13.43 2.41 -25.80
CA ASP A 349 14.90 2.54 -25.70
C ASP A 349 15.39 4.00 -25.60
#